data_AF-A0A7S3CN19-F1
#
_entry.id   AF-A0A7S3CN19-F1
#
_cell.length_a   1.000
_cell.length_b   1.000
_cell.length_c   1.000
_cell.angle_alpha   90.00
_cell.angle_beta   90.00
_cell.angle_gamma   90.00
#
_symmetry.space_group_name_H-M   'P 1'
#
loop_
_entity.id
_entity.type
_entity.pdbx_description
1 polymer ?
#
loop_
_entity_poly.entity_id
_entity_poly.type
_entity_poly.pdbx_seq_one_letter_code
_entity_poly.pdbx_strand_id
1 'polypeptide(L)'
;KFSIAIVALVGATSARHHHHHRGVSLSQLEDSHPIATKWDKKNPHPGFEANHDDFEGTEGFGNYDRVVPAHFDGPGSGDDQFMNSMLTKYAVEESTPEGKPTGRFFLRYLNAKMAAYEILDTHLGLRGKEAEDYLNKYFDKTFRHFDTADDGKIEADRMSGFFRFLCGNMQITLH
;
A
#
# COMPACT_ATOMS: atom_id res chain seq x y z
N LYS A 1 64.35 -45.44 51.00
CA LYS A 1 65.45 -45.48 50.00
C LYS A 1 64.86 -46.01 48.69
N PHE A 2 65.22 -45.37 47.59
CA PHE A 2 64.95 -45.75 46.19
C PHE A 2 63.52 -45.48 45.71
N SER A 3 63.28 -45.02 44.50
CA SER A 3 64.09 -44.31 43.50
C SER A 3 63.09 -43.91 42.43
N ILE A 4 63.21 -42.69 41.91
CA ILE A 4 62.51 -42.26 40.70
C ILE A 4 63.19 -42.93 39.50
N ALA A 5 62.39 -43.51 38.60
CA ALA A 5 62.82 -43.85 37.25
C ALA A 5 61.72 -43.45 36.27
N ILE A 6 62.09 -42.54 35.37
CA ILE A 6 61.31 -42.07 34.23
C ILE A 6 61.65 -42.98 33.05
N VAL A 7 60.65 -43.51 32.35
CA VAL A 7 60.80 -44.10 31.01
C VAL A 7 59.74 -43.52 30.08
N ALA A 8 60.23 -43.07 28.93
CA ALA A 8 59.50 -42.34 27.90
C ALA A 8 58.43 -43.20 27.20
N LEU A 9 57.25 -42.64 27.00
CA LEU A 9 56.20 -43.19 26.15
C LEU A 9 56.14 -42.38 24.85
N VAL A 10 56.71 -42.90 23.76
CA VAL A 10 56.45 -42.41 22.41
C VAL A 10 55.32 -43.25 21.84
N GLY A 11 54.10 -42.72 21.88
CA GLY A 11 52.92 -43.27 21.23
C GLY A 11 52.39 -42.30 20.19
N ALA A 12 52.28 -42.74 18.95
CA ALA A 12 51.87 -41.95 17.79
C ALA A 12 50.48 -41.33 17.97
N THR A 13 50.37 -40.01 17.81
CA THR A 13 49.10 -39.30 17.74
C THR A 13 48.67 -39.12 16.29
N SER A 14 47.65 -39.88 15.89
CA SER A 14 46.92 -39.65 14.66
C SER A 14 45.92 -38.50 14.86
N ALA A 15 46.06 -37.50 13.97
CA ALA A 15 45.11 -36.50 13.48
C ALA A 15 43.85 -36.16 14.30
N ARG A 16 43.69 -34.87 14.60
CA ARG A 16 42.44 -34.13 14.35
C ARG A 16 42.74 -32.64 14.18
N HIS A 17 42.34 -32.10 13.03
CA HIS A 17 42.38 -30.68 12.69
C HIS A 17 41.73 -29.82 13.77
N HIS A 18 42.41 -28.77 14.21
CA HIS A 18 41.80 -27.66 14.92
C HIS A 18 41.86 -26.39 14.08
N HIS A 19 40.69 -25.78 14.00
CA HIS A 19 40.28 -24.63 13.21
C HIS A 19 41.17 -23.40 13.40
N HIS A 20 41.40 -22.67 12.31
CA HIS A 20 41.69 -21.24 12.39
C HIS A 20 40.97 -20.48 11.27
N HIS A 21 40.19 -19.48 11.71
CA HIS A 21 39.67 -18.31 11.00
C HIS A 21 38.72 -18.50 9.80
N ARG A 22 37.58 -17.80 9.85
CA ARG A 22 37.45 -16.45 9.26
C ARG A 22 36.10 -15.83 9.66
N GLY A 23 36.12 -14.52 9.89
CA GLY A 23 34.95 -13.73 10.27
C GLY A 23 33.80 -13.92 9.28
N VAL A 24 32.60 -14.02 9.82
CA VAL A 24 31.36 -14.00 9.03
C VAL A 24 31.27 -12.60 8.43
N SER A 25 31.35 -12.54 7.11
CA SER A 25 31.10 -11.35 6.33
C SER A 25 29.65 -10.91 6.58
N LEU A 26 29.45 -9.63 6.91
CA LEU A 26 28.13 -9.01 7.05
C LEU A 26 27.30 -9.06 5.74
N SER A 27 27.91 -9.50 4.62
CA SER A 27 27.28 -9.73 3.33
C SER A 27 26.46 -11.02 3.21
N GLN A 28 26.33 -11.81 4.29
CA GLN A 28 25.54 -13.06 4.29
C GLN A 28 24.17 -12.91 4.98
N LEU A 29 23.84 -11.70 5.45
CA LEU A 29 22.50 -11.34 5.94
C LEU A 29 21.66 -10.67 4.84
N GLU A 30 21.91 -10.99 3.56
CA GLU A 30 20.88 -10.88 2.53
C GLU A 30 19.91 -12.05 2.74
N ASP A 31 19.17 -12.03 3.86
CA ASP A 31 17.99 -12.85 4.02
C ASP A 31 16.98 -12.34 3.00
N SER A 32 17.04 -12.89 1.79
CA SER A 32 15.99 -12.80 0.80
C SER A 32 14.76 -13.45 1.41
N HIS A 33 13.98 -12.66 2.15
CA HIS A 33 12.68 -13.09 2.62
C HIS A 33 11.93 -13.61 1.40
N PRO A 34 11.52 -14.90 1.40
CA PRO A 34 10.80 -15.44 0.26
C PRO A 34 9.55 -14.59 0.05
N ILE A 35 9.34 -14.09 -1.17
CA ILE A 35 8.15 -13.35 -1.58
C ILE A 35 6.92 -14.13 -1.08
N ALA A 36 6.27 -13.62 -0.03
CA ALA A 36 5.31 -14.38 0.76
C ALA A 36 4.06 -14.77 -0.03
N THR A 37 3.74 -14.00 -1.08
CA THR A 37 2.56 -14.21 -1.92
C THR A 37 2.94 -14.14 -3.39
N LYS A 38 2.63 -15.20 -4.15
CA LYS A 38 2.63 -15.15 -5.61
C LYS A 38 1.23 -14.81 -6.08
N TRP A 39 1.06 -13.64 -6.68
CA TRP A 39 -0.23 -13.24 -7.24
C TRP A 39 -0.57 -14.07 -8.47
N ASP A 40 -1.78 -14.60 -8.49
CA ASP A 40 -2.34 -15.31 -9.62
C ASP A 40 -3.87 -15.19 -9.62
N LYS A 41 -4.55 -15.90 -10.52
CA LYS A 41 -6.02 -15.88 -10.59
C LYS A 41 -6.71 -16.43 -9.33
N LYS A 42 -6.03 -17.24 -8.53
CA LYS A 42 -6.55 -17.83 -7.28
C LYS A 42 -6.25 -16.95 -6.08
N ASN A 43 -5.17 -16.17 -6.15
CA ASN A 43 -4.75 -15.19 -5.16
C ASN A 43 -4.60 -13.84 -5.88
N PRO A 44 -5.71 -13.14 -6.20
CA PRO A 44 -5.62 -11.86 -6.89
C PRO A 44 -5.02 -10.81 -5.97
N HIS A 45 -4.21 -9.92 -6.56
CA HIS A 45 -3.64 -8.80 -5.83
C HIS A 45 -4.75 -7.80 -5.44
N PRO A 46 -4.73 -7.24 -4.21
CA PRO A 46 -5.76 -6.33 -3.72
C PRO A 46 -5.72 -4.91 -4.32
N GLY A 47 -5.00 -4.67 -5.43
CA GLY A 47 -4.63 -3.32 -5.88
C GLY A 47 -3.61 -2.59 -5.00
N PHE A 48 -3.14 -1.43 -5.45
CA PHE A 48 -2.14 -0.59 -4.78
C PHE A 48 -2.80 0.64 -4.14
N GLU A 49 -2.71 0.76 -2.82
CA GLU A 49 -3.26 1.90 -2.09
C GLU A 49 -2.45 3.18 -2.36
N ALA A 50 -3.03 4.35 -2.06
CA ALA A 50 -2.41 5.64 -2.29
C ALA A 50 -1.06 5.81 -1.56
N ASN A 51 -0.97 5.27 -0.34
CA ASN A 51 0.21 5.32 0.51
C ASN A 51 1.30 4.28 0.19
N HIS A 52 1.12 3.47 -0.87
CA HIS A 52 2.14 2.52 -1.34
C HIS A 52 3.11 3.15 -2.35
N ASP A 53 3.01 4.46 -2.60
CA ASP A 53 3.96 5.18 -3.44
C ASP A 53 5.40 4.97 -2.92
N ASP A 54 6.35 4.77 -3.84
CA ASP A 54 7.75 4.39 -3.56
C ASP A 54 7.95 3.08 -2.75
N PHE A 55 7.01 2.13 -2.80
CA PHE A 55 7.15 0.87 -2.07
C PHE A 55 8.12 -0.10 -2.78
N GLU A 56 9.30 -0.33 -2.20
CA GLU A 56 10.38 -1.16 -2.77
C GLU A 56 10.06 -2.68 -2.89
N GLY A 57 8.87 -3.12 -2.47
CA GLY A 57 8.35 -4.45 -2.83
C GLY A 57 8.83 -5.62 -1.97
N THR A 58 9.46 -5.36 -0.81
CA THR A 58 10.10 -6.37 0.05
C THR A 58 9.14 -7.42 0.63
N GLU A 59 7.82 -7.17 0.64
CA GLU A 59 6.82 -8.01 1.33
C GLU A 59 5.77 -8.68 0.42
N GLY A 60 6.09 -8.91 -0.85
CA GLY A 60 5.23 -9.67 -1.74
C GLY A 60 4.07 -8.90 -2.37
N PHE A 61 3.87 -7.63 -2.03
CA PHE A 61 3.00 -6.71 -2.78
C PHE A 61 3.59 -6.32 -4.16
N GLY A 62 4.89 -6.48 -4.36
CA GLY A 62 5.59 -6.02 -5.57
C GLY A 62 6.01 -4.56 -5.47
N ASN A 63 7.00 -4.18 -6.27
CA ASN A 63 7.44 -2.79 -6.36
C ASN A 63 6.33 -1.94 -7.00
N TYR A 64 6.06 -0.77 -6.43
CA TYR A 64 5.04 0.14 -6.92
C TYR A 64 5.51 1.58 -6.83
N ASP A 65 5.39 2.27 -7.96
CA ASP A 65 5.64 3.71 -8.13
C ASP A 65 4.37 4.27 -8.78
N ARG A 66 3.70 5.20 -8.09
CA ARG A 66 2.38 5.67 -8.53
C ARG A 66 2.53 6.67 -9.66
N VAL A 67 1.97 6.32 -10.81
CA VAL A 67 1.92 7.24 -11.96
C VAL A 67 0.56 7.94 -12.01
N VAL A 68 0.51 9.19 -11.59
CA VAL A 68 -0.66 10.06 -11.77
C VAL A 68 -0.74 10.49 -13.25
N PRO A 69 -1.92 10.43 -13.91
CA PRO A 69 -2.08 10.90 -15.27
C PRO A 69 -1.70 12.38 -15.42
N ALA A 70 -0.94 12.71 -16.48
CA ALA A 70 -0.32 14.03 -16.67
C ALA A 70 -1.27 15.23 -16.79
N HIS A 71 -2.58 15.03 -16.87
CA HIS A 71 -3.60 16.10 -16.90
C HIS A 71 -4.24 16.33 -15.52
N PHE A 72 -3.68 15.69 -14.50
CA PHE A 72 -3.97 15.87 -13.09
C PHE A 72 -2.66 16.17 -12.35
N ASP A 73 -1.71 16.88 -12.98
CA ASP A 73 -0.49 17.27 -12.29
C ASP A 73 -0.86 18.18 -11.11
N GLY A 74 -0.12 18.05 -10.01
CA GLY A 74 -0.45 18.66 -8.73
C GLY A 74 -0.45 20.20 -8.72
N PRO A 75 -0.42 20.83 -7.54
CA PRO A 75 -0.59 22.27 -7.40
C PRO A 75 0.38 23.08 -8.28
N GLY A 76 -0.17 24.00 -9.08
CA GLY A 76 0.60 24.91 -9.94
C GLY A 76 0.64 24.52 -11.43
N SER A 77 0.09 23.35 -11.80
CA SER A 77 -0.06 22.92 -13.20
C SER A 77 -1.21 23.63 -13.95
N GLY A 78 -2.25 24.06 -13.21
CA GLY A 78 -3.53 24.49 -13.78
C GLY A 78 -4.51 23.35 -14.05
N ASP A 79 -4.13 22.11 -13.69
CA ASP A 79 -4.94 20.91 -13.86
C ASP A 79 -5.99 20.72 -12.76
N ASP A 80 -6.87 19.74 -12.95
CA ASP A 80 -7.93 19.37 -12.01
C ASP A 80 -7.33 18.85 -10.69
N GLN A 81 -7.23 19.78 -9.72
CA GLN A 81 -6.67 19.54 -8.40
C GLN A 81 -7.51 18.59 -7.56
N PHE A 82 -8.82 18.55 -7.80
CA PHE A 82 -9.70 17.60 -7.13
C PHE A 82 -9.30 16.18 -7.54
N MET A 83 -9.15 15.94 -8.84
CA MET A 83 -8.73 14.63 -9.34
C MET A 83 -7.32 14.26 -8.89
N ASN A 84 -6.38 15.21 -8.87
CA ASN A 84 -5.05 14.98 -8.29
C ASN A 84 -5.16 14.49 -6.83
N SER A 85 -5.97 15.16 -6.01
CA SER A 85 -6.15 14.80 -4.60
C SER A 85 -6.77 13.40 -4.44
N MET A 86 -7.74 13.04 -5.28
CA MET A 86 -8.36 11.72 -5.26
C MET A 86 -7.33 10.64 -5.59
N LEU A 87 -6.54 10.84 -6.64
CA LEU A 87 -5.56 9.87 -7.12
C LEU A 87 -4.36 9.69 -6.19
N THR A 88 -3.92 10.76 -5.54
CA THR A 88 -2.71 10.76 -4.69
C THR A 88 -3.00 10.39 -3.23
N LYS A 89 -4.22 10.59 -2.73
CA LYS A 89 -4.55 10.39 -1.31
C LYS A 89 -5.50 9.23 -1.01
N TYR A 90 -6.41 8.89 -1.94
CA TYR A 90 -7.54 7.98 -1.64
C TYR A 90 -7.69 6.82 -2.61
N ALA A 91 -7.26 6.99 -3.86
CA ALA A 91 -7.52 5.99 -4.89
C ALA A 91 -6.61 4.77 -4.77
N VAL A 92 -7.22 3.60 -4.93
CA VAL A 92 -6.54 2.33 -5.13
C VAL A 92 -6.33 2.15 -6.63
N GLU A 93 -5.12 1.80 -7.03
CA GLU A 93 -4.85 1.37 -8.40
C GLU A 93 -5.18 -0.11 -8.55
N GLU A 94 -5.96 -0.48 -9.56
CA GLU A 94 -6.16 -1.87 -9.92
C GLU A 94 -4.85 -2.53 -10.32
N SER A 95 -4.71 -3.79 -9.94
CA SER A 95 -3.61 -4.63 -10.37
C SER A 95 -4.09 -5.82 -11.21
N THR A 96 -3.24 -6.30 -12.11
CA THR A 96 -3.49 -7.56 -12.82
C THR A 96 -3.42 -8.73 -11.84
N PRO A 97 -3.95 -9.92 -12.19
CA PRO A 97 -3.79 -11.10 -11.36
C PRO A 97 -2.32 -11.44 -11.06
N GLU A 98 -1.38 -11.00 -11.89
CA GLU A 98 0.06 -11.18 -11.71
C GLU A 98 0.71 -10.08 -10.85
N GLY A 99 -0.09 -9.18 -10.27
CA GLY A 99 0.39 -8.12 -9.37
C GLY A 99 1.02 -6.92 -10.08
N LYS A 100 0.62 -6.62 -11.33
CA LYS A 100 1.12 -5.45 -12.06
C LYS A 100 0.14 -4.28 -12.00
N PRO A 101 0.59 -3.03 -11.82
CA PRO A 101 -0.26 -1.84 -11.93
C PRO A 101 -0.92 -1.74 -13.31
N THR A 102 -2.10 -1.12 -13.38
CA THR A 102 -2.92 -1.04 -14.60
C THR A 102 -3.22 0.38 -15.07
N GLY A 103 -2.95 1.39 -14.23
CA GLY A 103 -3.33 2.80 -14.42
C GLY A 103 -4.82 3.09 -14.23
N ARG A 104 -5.63 2.09 -13.80
CA ARG A 104 -7.05 2.30 -13.48
C ARG A 104 -7.23 2.49 -11.99
N PHE A 105 -7.91 3.56 -11.62
CA PHE A 105 -8.04 3.98 -10.24
C PHE A 105 -9.50 3.94 -9.78
N PHE A 106 -9.71 3.51 -8.54
CA PHE A 106 -11.02 3.46 -7.90
C PHE A 106 -10.93 3.81 -6.42
N LEU A 107 -12.05 4.17 -5.82
CA LEU A 107 -12.16 4.34 -4.37
C LEU A 107 -13.07 3.25 -3.81
N ARG A 108 -12.57 2.55 -2.80
CA ARG A 108 -13.37 1.65 -1.97
C ARG A 108 -14.29 2.43 -1.05
N TYR A 109 -15.30 1.78 -0.50
CA TYR A 109 -16.23 2.37 0.47
C TYR A 109 -15.53 3.22 1.56
N LEU A 110 -14.49 2.67 2.20
CA LEU A 110 -13.79 3.38 3.27
C LEU A 110 -12.99 4.59 2.73
N ASN A 111 -12.29 4.43 1.62
CA ASN A 111 -11.49 5.50 1.00
C ASN A 111 -12.39 6.65 0.52
N ALA A 112 -13.53 6.33 -0.10
CA ALA A 112 -14.55 7.30 -0.47
C ALA A 112 -15.15 8.01 0.76
N LYS A 113 -15.34 7.29 1.88
CA LYS A 113 -15.82 7.88 3.13
C LYS A 113 -14.80 8.83 3.75
N MET A 114 -13.50 8.48 3.69
CA MET A 114 -12.42 9.35 4.15
C MET A 114 -12.35 10.64 3.33
N ALA A 115 -12.39 10.54 2.00
CA ALA A 115 -12.46 11.70 1.11
C ALA A 115 -13.73 12.55 1.38
N ALA A 116 -14.86 11.90 1.66
CA ALA A 116 -16.10 12.61 1.99
C ALA A 116 -15.97 13.50 3.23
N TYR A 117 -15.21 13.11 4.26
CA TYR A 117 -14.99 13.98 5.42
C TYR A 117 -14.32 15.30 5.03
N GLU A 118 -13.30 15.28 4.17
CA GLU A 118 -12.61 16.49 3.70
C GLU A 118 -13.56 17.36 2.86
N ILE A 119 -14.32 16.75 1.96
CA ILE A 119 -15.30 17.45 1.12
C ILE A 119 -16.42 18.10 1.94
N LEU A 120 -16.93 17.42 2.97
CA LEU A 120 -17.98 17.99 3.83
C LEU A 120 -17.45 19.19 4.64
N ASP A 121 -16.20 19.13 5.09
CA ASP A 121 -15.53 20.24 5.77
C ASP A 121 -15.41 21.44 4.83
N THR A 122 -14.83 21.26 3.65
CA THR A 122 -14.49 22.35 2.72
C THR A 122 -15.70 22.95 2.00
N HIS A 123 -16.74 22.15 1.71
CA HIS A 123 -17.88 22.60 0.91
C HIS A 123 -19.18 22.80 1.69
N LEU A 124 -19.35 22.15 2.85
CA LEU A 124 -20.53 22.32 3.71
C LEU A 124 -20.20 22.87 5.10
N GLY A 125 -18.93 23.02 5.45
CA GLY A 125 -18.50 23.49 6.77
C GLY A 125 -18.74 22.50 7.91
N LEU A 126 -19.14 21.26 7.60
CA LEU A 126 -19.49 20.24 8.59
C LEU A 126 -18.23 19.56 9.12
N ARG A 127 -18.11 19.45 10.45
CA ARG A 127 -16.93 18.84 11.10
C ARG A 127 -17.31 17.97 12.29
N GLY A 128 -16.42 17.06 12.67
CA GLY A 128 -16.59 16.17 13.82
C GLY A 128 -17.93 15.44 13.78
N LYS A 129 -18.70 15.55 14.87
CA LYS A 129 -20.00 14.88 15.02
C LYS A 129 -21.01 15.26 13.93
N GLU A 130 -21.01 16.51 13.46
CA GLU A 130 -21.96 16.95 12.42
C GLU A 130 -21.68 16.27 11.08
N ALA A 131 -20.40 16.16 10.71
CA ALA A 131 -19.98 15.42 9.52
C ALA A 131 -20.31 13.92 9.65
N GLU A 132 -20.07 13.33 10.83
CA GLU A 132 -20.43 11.93 11.10
C GLU A 132 -21.94 11.68 10.95
N ASP A 133 -22.77 12.52 11.56
CA ASP A 133 -24.23 12.40 11.48
C ASP A 133 -24.72 12.57 10.03
N TYR A 134 -24.11 13.48 9.28
CA TYR A 134 -24.41 13.66 7.86
C TYR A 134 -24.05 12.43 7.02
N LEU A 135 -22.84 11.89 7.19
CA LEU A 135 -22.39 10.70 6.47
C LEU A 135 -23.22 9.48 6.85
N ASN A 136 -23.55 9.29 8.13
CA ASN A 136 -24.40 8.18 8.57
C ASN A 136 -25.79 8.22 7.93
N LYS A 137 -26.29 9.42 7.59
CA LYS A 137 -27.59 9.60 6.95
C LYS A 137 -27.55 9.43 5.43
N TYR A 138 -26.50 9.94 4.76
CA TYR A 138 -26.52 10.10 3.30
C TYR A 138 -25.47 9.29 2.55
N PHE A 139 -24.36 8.91 3.19
CA PHE A 139 -23.22 8.30 2.50
C PHE A 139 -23.58 6.95 1.89
N ASP A 140 -24.15 6.04 2.68
CA ASP A 140 -24.44 4.67 2.27
C ASP A 140 -25.42 4.61 1.08
N LYS A 141 -26.46 5.46 1.08
CA LYS A 141 -27.36 5.60 -0.08
C LYS A 141 -26.64 6.17 -1.30
N THR A 142 -25.76 7.16 -1.10
CA THR A 142 -25.01 7.78 -2.20
C THR A 142 -24.02 6.79 -2.80
N PHE A 143 -23.31 6.02 -1.96
CA PHE A 143 -22.41 4.97 -2.40
C PHE A 143 -23.11 3.94 -3.25
N ARG A 144 -24.21 3.34 -2.76
CA ARG A 144 -25.00 2.39 -3.55
C ARG A 144 -25.60 2.96 -4.85
N HIS A 145 -25.78 4.28 -4.95
CA HIS A 145 -26.24 4.89 -6.19
C HIS A 145 -25.15 4.88 -7.28
N PHE A 146 -23.88 4.99 -6.89
CA PHE A 146 -22.74 5.03 -7.82
C PHE A 146 -22.08 3.67 -8.01
N ASP A 147 -22.08 2.81 -6.98
CA ASP A 147 -21.66 1.40 -7.05
C ASP A 147 -22.75 0.56 -7.74
N THR A 148 -22.85 0.73 -9.06
CA THR A 148 -23.87 0.05 -9.88
C THR A 148 -23.59 -1.43 -10.08
N ALA A 149 -22.34 -1.86 -9.88
CA ALA A 149 -21.91 -3.24 -10.03
C ALA A 149 -22.00 -4.04 -8.72
N ASP A 150 -22.24 -3.37 -7.58
CA ASP A 150 -22.24 -3.95 -6.23
C ASP A 150 -20.91 -4.66 -5.91
N ASP A 151 -19.80 -4.05 -6.34
CA ASP A 151 -18.44 -4.58 -6.16
C ASP A 151 -17.63 -3.82 -5.09
N GLY A 152 -18.27 -2.86 -4.40
CA GLY A 152 -17.70 -2.14 -3.27
C GLY A 152 -16.70 -1.06 -3.66
N LYS A 153 -16.66 -0.67 -4.94
CA LYS A 153 -15.78 0.39 -5.45
C LYS A 153 -16.49 1.31 -6.45
N ILE A 154 -15.95 2.51 -6.60
CA ILE A 154 -16.38 3.49 -7.59
C ILE A 154 -15.13 4.00 -8.31
N GLU A 155 -15.21 4.10 -9.63
CA GLU A 155 -14.13 4.60 -10.47
C GLU A 155 -13.77 6.06 -10.11
N ALA A 156 -12.48 6.40 -10.09
CA ALA A 156 -12.01 7.71 -9.63
C ALA A 156 -12.60 8.87 -10.45
N ASP A 157 -12.78 8.68 -11.77
CA ASP A 157 -13.38 9.66 -12.68
C ASP A 157 -14.86 9.99 -12.37
N ARG A 158 -15.57 9.06 -11.71
CA ARG A 158 -16.96 9.24 -11.29
C ARG A 158 -17.09 9.93 -9.93
N MET A 159 -16.00 10.06 -9.17
CA MET A 159 -16.03 10.64 -7.83
C MET A 159 -16.43 12.11 -7.81
N SER A 160 -16.13 12.86 -8.88
CA SER A 160 -16.55 14.25 -8.99
C SER A 160 -18.08 14.41 -9.02
N GLY A 161 -18.79 13.46 -9.65
CA GLY A 161 -20.26 13.40 -9.63
C GLY A 161 -20.78 12.89 -8.30
N PHE A 162 -20.11 11.91 -7.70
CA PHE A 162 -20.43 11.36 -6.38
C PHE A 162 -20.47 12.45 -5.31
N PHE A 163 -19.44 13.28 -5.20
CA PHE A 163 -19.38 14.30 -4.14
C PHE A 163 -20.37 15.44 -4.36
N ARG A 164 -20.61 15.84 -5.61
CA ARG A 164 -21.67 16.79 -5.95
C ARG A 164 -23.05 16.29 -5.52
N PHE A 165 -23.32 15.02 -5.76
CA PHE A 165 -24.55 14.37 -5.32
C PHE A 165 -24.62 14.26 -3.79
N LEU A 166 -23.52 13.86 -3.13
CA LEU A 166 -23.43 13.75 -1.68
C LEU A 166 -23.70 15.10 -0.99
N CYS A 167 -23.14 16.18 -1.53
CA CYS A 167 -23.35 17.54 -1.02
C CYS A 167 -24.74 18.10 -1.37
N GLY A 168 -25.53 17.39 -2.19
CA GLY A 168 -26.84 17.85 -2.64
C GLY A 168 -26.79 19.08 -3.57
N ASN A 169 -25.63 19.37 -4.16
CA ASN A 169 -25.44 20.53 -5.01
C ASN A 169 -24.53 20.18 -6.20
N MET A 170 -25.14 20.08 -7.39
CA MET A 170 -24.44 19.75 -8.64
C MET A 170 -23.54 20.88 -9.18
N GLN A 171 -23.59 22.07 -8.59
CA GLN A 171 -22.84 23.24 -9.04
C GLN A 171 -21.64 23.56 -8.14
N ILE A 172 -21.34 22.76 -7.11
CA ILE A 172 -20.12 22.98 -6.33
C ILE A 172 -18.89 22.82 -7.23
N THR A 173 -17.98 23.78 -7.10
CA THR A 173 -16.64 23.67 -7.65
C THR A 173 -15.83 22.82 -6.69
N LEU A 174 -15.45 21.64 -7.15
CA LEU A 174 -14.48 20.80 -6.45
C LEU A 174 -13.09 21.31 -6.84
N HIS A 175 -12.23 21.42 -5.83
CA HIS A 175 -10.83 21.81 -5.96
C HIS A 175 -9.94 20.69 -5.47
#